data_AF-A0A8T3WQ24-F1
#
_entry.id   AF-A0A8T3WQ24-F1
#
_cell.length_a   1.000
_cell.length_b   1.000
_cell.length_c   1.000
_cell.angle_alpha   90.00
_cell.angle_beta   90.00
_cell.angle_gamma   90.00
#
_symmetry.space_group_name_H-M   'P 1'
#
loop_
_entity.id
_entity.type
_entity.pdbx_description
1 polymer ?
#
loop_
_entity_poly.entity_id
_entity_poly.type
_entity_poly.pdbx_seq_one_letter_code
_entity_poly.pdbx_strand_id
1 'polypeptide(L)' 'MPNMTLSVPIELHNEMLQHSEIRWSEIARLAFEKKVKELHWIDALLEKSELTEDDAERIGHKIKRNIRKRFS' A
#
# COMPACT_ATOMS: atom_id res chain seq x y z
N MET A 1 -4.53 21.88 -15.73
CA MET A 1 -4.41 20.53 -15.14
C MET A 1 -4.04 19.55 -16.24
N PRO A 2 -3.08 18.65 -16.02
CA PRO A 2 -2.83 17.55 -16.95
C PRO A 2 -4.08 16.66 -17.03
N ASN A 3 -4.33 16.08 -18.21
CA ASN A 3 -5.38 15.09 -18.43
C ASN A 3 -4.78 13.68 -18.37
N MET A 4 -5.56 12.72 -17.88
CA MET A 4 -5.17 11.32 -17.83
C MET A 4 -6.37 10.48 -18.25
N THR A 5 -6.15 9.57 -19.20
CA THR A 5 -7.14 8.58 -19.65
C THR A 5 -6.80 7.25 -19.01
N LEU A 6 -7.78 6.59 -18.40
CA LEU A 6 -7.62 5.32 -17.72
C LEU A 6 -8.53 4.28 -18.36
N SER A 7 -7.99 3.08 -18.56
CA SER A 7 -8.78 1.91 -18.93
C SER A 7 -9.22 1.19 -17.66
N VAL A 8 -10.51 0.92 -17.55
CA VAL A 8 -11.11 0.13 -16.46
C VAL A 8 -11.89 -1.04 -17.07
N PRO A 9 -12.12 -2.14 -16.31
CA PRO A 9 -12.98 -3.22 -16.76
C PRO A 9 -14.37 -2.70 -17.14
N ILE A 10 -14.97 -3.29 -18.18
CA ILE A 10 -16.27 -2.84 -18.73
C ILE A 10 -17.40 -2.90 -17.69
N GLU A 11 -17.39 -3.93 -16.85
CA GLU A 11 -18.35 -4.11 -15.76
C GLU A 11 -18.27 -2.95 -14.77
N LEU A 12 -17.06 -2.58 -14.34
CA LEU A 12 -16.84 -1.45 -13.44
C LEU A 12 -17.26 -0.13 -14.09
N HIS A 13 -16.94 0.08 -15.37
CA HIS A 13 -17.36 1.29 -16.09
C HIS A 13 -18.88 1.41 -16.12
N ASN A 14 -19.60 0.31 -16.36
CA ASN A 14 -21.06 0.31 -16.39
C ASN A 14 -21.65 0.68 -15.03
N GLU A 15 -21.13 0.14 -13.93
CA GLU A 15 -21.53 0.51 -12.57
C GLU A 15 -21.26 1.99 -12.28
N MET A 16 -20.09 2.50 -12.69
CA MET A 16 -19.75 3.91 -12.54
C MET A 16 -20.72 4.83 -13.30
N LEU A 17 -21.18 4.41 -14.48
CA LEU A 17 -22.17 5.16 -15.27
C LEU A 17 -23.56 5.14 -14.62
N GLN A 18 -23.96 4.05 -13.95
CA GLN A 18 -25.23 4.00 -13.21
C GLN A 18 -25.24 5.01 -12.05
N HIS A 19 -24.07 5.25 -11.45
CA HIS A 19 -23.89 6.19 -10.35
C HIS A 19 -23.31 7.54 -10.81
N SER A 20 -24.03 8.20 -11.72
CA SER A 20 -23.62 9.48 -12.33
C SER A 20 -23.57 10.66 -11.33
N GLU A 21 -24.20 10.55 -10.17
CA GLU A 21 -24.14 11.50 -9.07
C GLU A 21 -22.75 11.58 -8.42
N ILE A 22 -21.91 10.57 -8.65
CA ILE A 22 -20.57 10.46 -8.07
C ILE A 22 -19.54 11.14 -8.98
N ARG A 23 -18.74 12.04 -8.41
CA ARG A 23 -17.58 12.66 -9.09
C ARG A 23 -16.39 11.71 -9.11
N TRP A 24 -16.44 10.71 -9.99
CA TRP A 24 -15.41 9.68 -10.11
C TRP A 24 -13.98 10.22 -10.30
N SER A 25 -13.83 11.34 -11.01
CA SER A 25 -12.52 12.00 -11.20
C SER A 25 -11.91 12.54 -9.90
N GLU A 26 -12.75 12.96 -8.95
CA GLU A 26 -12.32 13.40 -7.62
C GLU A 26 -11.91 12.21 -6.76
N ILE A 27 -12.70 11.14 -6.78
CA ILE A 27 -12.37 9.89 -6.08
C ILE A 27 -11.03 9.33 -6.59
N ALA A 28 -10.84 9.31 -7.92
CA ALA A 28 -9.60 8.85 -8.52
C ALA A 28 -8.40 9.70 -8.04
N ARG A 29 -8.54 11.03 -8.02
CA ARG A 29 -7.48 11.93 -7.54
C ARG A 29 -7.09 11.64 -6.09
N LEU A 30 -8.07 11.52 -5.20
CA LEU A 30 -7.82 11.23 -3.78
C LEU A 30 -7.17 9.85 -3.60
N ALA A 31 -7.58 8.85 -4.38
CA ALA A 31 -6.98 7.52 -4.36
C ALA A 31 -5.51 7.55 -4.80
N PHE A 32 -5.19 8.30 -5.86
CA PHE A 32 -3.80 8.45 -6.33
C PHE A 32 -2.94 9.20 -5.32
N GLU A 33 -3.41 10.33 -4.77
CA GLU A 33 -2.69 11.08 -3.74
C GLU A 33 -2.39 10.21 -2.51
N LYS A 34 -3.38 9.44 -2.05
CA LYS A 34 -3.20 8.49 -0.96
C LYS A 34 -2.14 7.44 -1.29
N LYS A 35 -2.21 6.84 -2.48
CA LYS A 35 -1.27 5.78 -2.87
C LYS A 35 0.17 6.30 -3.01
N VAL A 36 0.35 7.48 -3.60
CA VAL A 36 1.66 8.13 -3.70
C VAL A 36 2.22 8.42 -2.30
N LYS A 37 1.39 8.92 -1.39
CA LYS A 37 1.81 9.17 0.00
C LYS A 37 2.23 7.87 0.70
N GLU A 38 1.48 6.79 0.55
CA GLU A 38 1.84 5.47 1.08
C GLU A 38 3.21 5.00 0.55
N LEU A 39 3.44 5.14 -0.76
CA LEU A 39 4.71 4.77 -1.38
C LEU A 39 5.88 5.60 -0.81
N HIS A 40 5.73 6.93 -0.73
CA HIS A 40 6.77 7.78 -0.11
C HIS A 40 7.05 7.42 1.35
N TRP A 41 6.02 7.02 2.11
CA TRP A 41 6.19 6.55 3.48
C TRP A 41 6.97 5.24 3.54
N ILE A 42 6.67 4.29 2.66
CA ILE A 42 7.41 3.03 2.55
C ILE A 42 8.86 3.30 2.16
N ASP A 43 9.08 4.12 1.13
CA ASP A 43 10.41 4.48 0.66
C ASP A 43 11.21 5.16 1.78
N ALA A 44 10.64 6.12 2.50
CA ALA A 44 11.31 6.79 3.61
C ALA A 44 11.61 5.86 4.81
N LEU A 45 10.76 4.86 5.06
CA LEU A 45 11.02 3.82 6.06
C LEU A 45 12.16 2.90 5.62
N LEU A 46 12.20 2.53 4.34
CA LEU A 46 13.20 1.63 3.77
C LEU A 46 14.55 2.32 3.51
N GLU A 47 14.56 3.62 3.19
CA GLU A 47 15.78 4.41 2.93
C GLU A 47 16.72 4.45 4.12
N LYS A 48 16.18 4.35 5.34
CA LYS A 48 16.96 4.26 6.59
C LYS A 48 17.06 2.83 7.14
N SER A 49 16.46 1.86 6.45
CA SER A 49 16.49 0.47 6.86
C SER A 49 17.77 -0.18 6.34
N GLU A 50 18.77 -0.28 7.20
CA GLU A 50 19.91 -1.21 7.01
C GLU A 50 19.51 -2.68 7.27
N LEU A 51 18.22 -2.95 7.51
CA LEU A 51 17.71 -4.27 7.83
C LEU A 51 17.84 -5.19 6.61
N THR A 52 18.81 -6.08 6.68
CA THR A 52 19.02 -7.13 5.68
C THR A 52 18.08 -8.30 5.92
N GLU A 53 17.95 -9.18 4.92
CA GLU A 53 17.15 -10.41 5.04
C GLU A 53 17.69 -11.32 6.16
N ASP A 54 19.02 -11.40 6.30
CA ASP A 54 19.71 -12.09 7.39
C ASP A 54 19.36 -11.49 8.77
N ASP A 55 19.22 -10.16 8.87
CA ASP A 55 18.81 -9.50 10.11
C ASP A 55 17.37 -9.83 10.49
N ALA A 56 16.46 -9.87 9.51
CA ALA A 56 15.07 -10.27 9.73
C ALA A 56 14.98 -11.72 10.25
N GLU A 57 15.75 -12.64 9.66
CA GLU A 57 15.80 -14.04 10.07
C GLU A 57 16.39 -14.20 11.48
N ARG A 58 17.51 -13.51 11.76
CA ARG A 58 18.15 -13.50 13.09
C ARG A 58 17.25 -12.95 14.18
N ILE A 59 16.54 -11.85 13.92
CA ILE A 59 15.56 -11.27 14.84
C ILE A 59 14.40 -12.26 15.05
N GLY A 60 13.88 -12.86 13.99
CA GLY A 60 12.82 -13.86 14.04
C GLY A 60 13.19 -15.06 14.92
N HIS A 61 14.40 -15.61 14.75
CA HIS A 61 14.92 -16.69 15.61
C HIS A 61 15.07 -16.27 17.06
N LYS A 62 15.55 -15.04 17.32
CA LYS A 62 15.72 -14.52 18.69
C LYS A 62 14.38 -14.35 19.40
N ILE A 63 13.35 -13.86 18.69
CA ILE A 63 11.99 -13.74 19.22
C ILE A 63 11.41 -15.13 19.53
N LYS A 64 11.45 -16.08 18.58
CA LYS A 64 10.97 -17.46 18.78
C LYS A 64 11.65 -18.13 19.98
N ARG A 65 12.97 -17.96 20.11
CA ARG A 65 13.75 -18.51 21.24
C ARG A 65 13.31 -17.90 22.58
N ASN A 66 13.08 -16.59 22.64
CA ASN A 66 12.64 -15.92 23.86
C ASN A 66 11.20 -16.27 24.24
N ILE A 67 10.29 -16.37 23.26
CA ILE A 67 8.92 -16.85 23.48
C ILE A 67 8.97 -18.28 24.03
N ARG A 68 9.73 -19.18 23.39
CA ARG A 68 9.88 -20.56 23.87
C ARG A 68 10.43 -20.65 25.30
N LYS A 69 11.34 -19.77 25.70
CA LYS A 69 11.85 -19.71 27.08
C LYS A 69 10.84 -19.18 28.10
N ARG A 70 9.85 -18.40 27.67
CA ARG A 70 8.86 -17.76 28.55
C ARG A 70 7.61 -18.63 28.75
N PHE A 71 7.36 -19.55 27.81
CA PHE A 71 6.19 -20.44 27.80
C PHE A 71 6.58 -21.94 27.81
N SER A 72 7.82 -22.27 28.15
CA SER A 72 8.30 -23.62 28.43
C SER A 72 8.68 -23.73 29.91
#